data_AF-A0A2D5FI78-F1
#
_entry.id   AF-A0A2D5FI78-F1
#
_cell.length_a   1.000
_cell.length_b   1.000
_cell.length_c   1.000
_cell.angle_alpha   90.00
_cell.angle_beta   90.00
_cell.angle_gamma   90.00
#
_symmetry.space_group_name_H-M   'P 1'
#
loop_
_entity.id
_entity.type
_entity.pdbx_description
1 polymer ?
#
loop_
_entity_poly.entity_id
_entity_poly.type
_entity_poly.pdbx_seq_one_letter_code
_entity_poly.pdbx_strand_id
1 'polypeptide(L)'
;REAEKRFQMTDGLERLGPRHADQLPIFSMRFRSDLGELHYGYVVRLLNDLFGIQARGGCSCAGPYGHELLGLTRQRSEALAAGVQRGFGCLRPGWVRFNLHWLCDDREVDYILSAMALVAQWGVKLLASYTLDLQSGLWQHRDAPATPPLRLDVFADSVLIPEPVTIAKPHQVLEAAEDTLRSGAPQRHREQSVDHFHRAPWPAEIESLCWFLRPHEGD
;
A
#
# COMPACT_ATOMS: atom_id res chain seq x y z
N ARG A 1 -10.88 10.21 -17.98
CA ARG A 1 -11.55 9.18 -18.82
C ARG A 1 -10.58 8.06 -19.20
N GLU A 2 -9.34 8.38 -19.60
CA GLU A 2 -8.34 7.34 -19.92
C GLU A 2 -7.90 6.53 -18.70
N ALA A 3 -7.59 7.19 -17.58
CA ALA A 3 -7.30 6.53 -16.30
C ALA A 3 -8.40 5.52 -15.89
N GLU A 4 -9.67 5.89 -16.07
CA GLU A 4 -10.81 5.01 -15.75
C GLU A 4 -10.84 3.74 -16.60
N LYS A 5 -10.58 3.86 -17.91
CA LYS A 5 -10.46 2.71 -18.80
C LYS A 5 -9.31 1.81 -18.37
N ARG A 6 -8.16 2.39 -18.03
CA ARG A 6 -6.99 1.65 -17.56
C ARG A 6 -7.32 0.85 -16.30
N PHE A 7 -8.00 1.46 -15.31
CA PHE A 7 -8.42 0.74 -14.10
C PHE A 7 -9.37 -0.42 -14.40
N GLN A 8 -10.28 -0.27 -15.36
CA GLN A 8 -11.22 -1.33 -15.74
C GLN A 8 -10.55 -2.49 -16.50
N MET A 9 -9.43 -2.22 -17.18
CA MET A 9 -8.66 -3.23 -17.92
C MET A 9 -7.56 -3.89 -17.08
N THR A 10 -7.26 -3.36 -15.89
CA THR A 10 -6.24 -3.90 -15.00
C THR A 10 -6.89 -4.80 -13.97
N ASP A 11 -6.64 -6.10 -14.10
CA ASP A 11 -7.07 -7.08 -13.11
C ASP A 11 -6.48 -6.77 -11.73
N GLY A 12 -7.25 -7.05 -10.69
CA GLY A 12 -6.85 -6.79 -9.32
C GLY A 12 -7.00 -5.34 -8.85
N LEU A 13 -7.29 -4.39 -9.74
CA LEU A 13 -7.47 -2.98 -9.37
C LEU A 13 -8.96 -2.61 -9.29
N GLU A 14 -9.43 -2.24 -8.10
CA GLU A 14 -10.83 -1.90 -7.88
C GLU A 14 -10.98 -0.45 -7.44
N ARG A 15 -11.70 0.33 -8.25
CA ARG A 15 -12.08 1.71 -7.91
C ARG A 15 -13.34 1.74 -7.04
N LEU A 16 -13.24 2.43 -5.91
CA LEU A 16 -14.34 2.72 -5.00
C LEU A 16 -15.04 4.04 -5.36
N GLY A 17 -16.33 4.10 -5.05
CA GLY A 17 -17.17 5.30 -5.23
C GLY A 17 -17.88 5.39 -6.60
N PRO A 18 -18.59 6.50 -6.85
CA PRO A 18 -19.44 6.65 -8.03
C PRO A 18 -18.64 6.66 -9.35
N ARG A 19 -19.07 5.87 -10.34
CA ARG A 19 -18.38 5.78 -11.65
C ARG A 19 -18.82 6.83 -12.67
N HIS A 20 -20.03 7.38 -12.53
CA HIS A 20 -20.68 8.23 -13.54
C HIS A 20 -21.02 9.64 -13.04
N ALA A 21 -20.33 10.11 -12.00
CA ALA A 21 -20.48 11.47 -11.48
C ALA A 21 -19.32 12.37 -11.92
N ASP A 22 -19.59 13.67 -12.11
CA ASP A 22 -18.54 14.68 -12.21
C ASP A 22 -17.80 14.75 -10.87
N GLN A 23 -16.48 14.57 -10.93
CA GLN A 23 -15.65 14.45 -9.74
C GLN A 23 -14.24 14.96 -10.02
N LEU A 24 -13.58 15.39 -8.96
CA LEU A 24 -12.15 15.65 -8.99
C LEU A 24 -11.38 14.36 -9.31
N PRO A 25 -10.19 14.44 -9.92
CA PRO A 25 -9.33 13.29 -10.22
C PRO A 25 -8.65 12.73 -8.97
N ILE A 26 -9.45 12.45 -7.95
CA ILE A 26 -9.07 11.86 -6.66
C ILE A 26 -9.70 10.48 -6.61
N PHE A 27 -8.87 9.45 -6.59
CA PHE A 27 -9.31 8.08 -6.72
C PHE A 27 -9.07 7.31 -5.42
N SER A 28 -9.98 6.40 -5.12
CA SER A 28 -9.93 5.51 -3.96
C SER A 28 -9.88 4.08 -4.50
N MET A 29 -8.79 3.36 -4.24
CA MET A 29 -8.49 2.09 -4.90
C MET A 29 -8.20 0.97 -3.90
N ARG A 30 -8.70 -0.21 -4.20
CA ARG A 30 -8.30 -1.47 -3.58
C ARG A 30 -7.47 -2.28 -4.56
N PHE A 31 -6.54 -3.04 -4.01
CA PHE A 31 -5.63 -3.88 -4.77
C PHE A 31 -5.85 -5.32 -4.31
N ARG A 32 -6.20 -6.20 -5.24
CA ARG A 32 -6.48 -7.61 -5.00
C ARG A 32 -5.61 -8.44 -5.92
N SER A 33 -5.10 -9.53 -5.39
CA SER A 33 -4.51 -10.61 -6.17
C SER A 33 -5.42 -11.83 -6.11
N ASP A 34 -5.02 -12.86 -6.83
CA ASP A 34 -5.66 -14.17 -6.85
C ASP A 34 -5.68 -14.83 -5.46
N LEU A 35 -4.74 -14.46 -4.59
CA LEU A 35 -4.61 -14.97 -3.22
C LEU A 35 -5.48 -14.18 -2.23
N GLY A 36 -5.75 -12.90 -2.49
CA GLY A 36 -6.49 -12.04 -1.56
C GLY A 36 -6.21 -10.55 -1.74
N GLU A 37 -6.67 -9.75 -0.78
CA GLU A 37 -6.51 -8.30 -0.81
C GLU A 37 -5.16 -7.84 -0.24
N LEU A 38 -4.54 -6.86 -0.89
CA LEU A 38 -3.33 -6.20 -0.39
C LEU A 38 -3.72 -5.08 0.56
N HIS A 39 -3.07 -5.03 1.73
CA HIS A 39 -3.30 -3.96 2.70
C HIS A 39 -2.93 -2.59 2.09
N TYR A 40 -3.78 -1.57 2.25
CA TYR A 40 -3.52 -0.24 1.68
C TYR A 40 -2.17 0.35 2.11
N GLY A 41 -1.73 0.07 3.35
CA GLY A 41 -0.46 0.56 3.89
C GLY A 41 0.74 -0.11 3.23
N TYR A 42 0.58 -1.38 2.85
CA TYR A 42 1.58 -2.11 2.07
C TYR A 42 1.71 -1.50 0.68
N VAL A 43 0.58 -1.30 -0.01
CA VAL A 43 0.56 -0.74 -1.36
C VAL A 43 1.14 0.68 -1.39
N VAL A 44 0.76 1.55 -0.45
CA VAL A 44 1.33 2.91 -0.35
C VAL A 44 2.84 2.84 -0.14
N ARG A 45 3.32 1.94 0.73
CA ARG A 45 4.75 1.77 0.96
C ARG A 45 5.47 1.28 -0.30
N LEU A 46 4.89 0.33 -1.02
CA LEU A 46 5.45 -0.21 -2.25
C LEU A 46 5.53 0.85 -3.37
N LEU A 47 4.47 1.65 -3.50
CA LEU A 47 4.42 2.79 -4.43
C LEU A 47 5.52 3.82 -4.14
N ASN A 48 5.77 4.10 -2.85
CA ASN A 48 6.86 4.96 -2.42
C ASN A 48 8.24 4.35 -2.74
N ASP A 49 8.44 3.09 -2.35
CA ASP A 49 9.77 2.46 -2.37
C ASP A 49 10.27 2.18 -3.78
N LEU A 50 9.37 1.73 -4.68
CA LEU A 50 9.75 1.35 -6.04
C LEU A 50 9.61 2.49 -7.04
N PHE A 51 8.62 3.38 -6.86
CA PHE A 51 8.24 4.38 -7.85
C PHE A 51 8.37 5.82 -7.34
N GLY A 52 8.67 6.03 -6.05
CA GLY A 52 8.67 7.38 -5.46
C GLY A 52 7.29 8.04 -5.43
N ILE A 53 6.22 7.30 -5.69
CA ILE A 53 4.85 7.84 -5.74
C ILE A 53 4.29 7.95 -4.33
N GLN A 54 3.98 9.17 -3.92
CA GLN A 54 3.35 9.45 -2.63
C GLN A 54 1.83 9.29 -2.71
N ALA A 55 1.32 8.19 -2.16
CA ALA A 55 -0.11 7.96 -1.98
C ALA A 55 -0.49 8.00 -0.50
N ARG A 56 -1.78 8.07 -0.19
CA ARG A 56 -2.30 8.03 1.19
C ARG A 56 -3.15 6.79 1.40
N GLY A 57 -2.98 6.10 2.52
CA GLY A 57 -3.73 4.92 2.86
C GLY A 57 -4.64 5.13 4.08
N GLY A 58 -5.76 4.40 4.14
CA GLY A 58 -6.62 4.30 5.33
C GLY A 58 -8.09 4.62 5.06
N CYS A 59 -8.95 4.40 6.06
CA CYS A 59 -10.34 4.85 5.99
C CYS A 59 -10.40 6.37 6.11
N SER A 60 -11.05 7.01 5.12
CA SER A 60 -11.38 8.42 5.23
C SER A 60 -12.30 8.63 6.44
N CYS A 61 -12.15 9.75 7.16
CA CYS A 61 -12.83 10.09 8.43
C CYS A 61 -14.38 10.18 8.35
N ALA A 62 -15.01 9.51 7.40
CA ALA A 62 -16.43 9.37 7.17
C ALA A 62 -16.85 7.90 7.39
N GLY A 63 -16.93 7.49 8.65
CA GLY A 63 -17.16 6.10 9.07
C GLY A 63 -18.30 5.39 8.34
N PRO A 64 -19.53 5.94 8.31
CA PRO A 64 -20.67 5.27 7.66
C PRO A 64 -20.47 5.04 6.15
N TYR A 65 -19.96 6.05 5.43
CA TYR A 65 -19.71 5.95 3.99
C TYR A 65 -18.55 4.99 3.69
N GLY A 66 -17.51 4.98 4.53
CA GLY A 66 -16.42 4.00 4.43
C GLY A 66 -16.92 2.56 4.63
N HIS A 67 -17.85 2.33 5.57
CA HIS A 67 -18.45 1.01 5.77
C HIS A 67 -19.25 0.55 4.55
N GLU A 68 -20.05 1.44 3.96
CA GLU A 68 -20.82 1.14 2.75
C GLU A 68 -19.90 0.80 1.57
N LEU A 69 -18.89 1.64 1.31
CA LEU A 69 -17.93 1.41 0.22
C LEU A 69 -17.14 0.10 0.37
N LEU A 70 -16.88 -0.32 1.61
CA LEU A 70 -16.13 -1.55 1.91
C LEU A 70 -17.04 -2.76 2.15
N GLY A 71 -18.37 -2.60 2.01
CA GLY A 71 -19.34 -3.68 2.22
C GLY A 71 -19.32 -4.24 3.65
N LEU A 72 -18.96 -3.42 4.65
CA LEU A 72 -18.86 -3.85 6.03
C LEU A 72 -20.23 -3.88 6.68
N THR A 73 -20.65 -5.06 7.16
CA THR A 73 -21.81 -5.16 8.04
C THR A 73 -21.51 -4.48 9.37
N ARG A 74 -22.55 -4.06 10.09
CA ARG A 74 -22.42 -3.48 11.43
C ARG A 74 -21.62 -4.40 12.37
N GLN A 75 -21.96 -5.69 12.39
CA GLN A 75 -21.28 -6.69 13.20
C GLN A 75 -19.78 -6.79 12.85
N ARG A 76 -19.44 -6.81 11.56
CA ARG A 76 -18.04 -6.88 11.11
C ARG A 76 -17.27 -5.60 11.47
N SER A 77 -17.90 -4.43 11.30
CA SER A 77 -17.33 -3.14 11.69
C SER A 77 -17.04 -3.07 13.19
N GLU A 78 -18.00 -3.48 14.03
CA GLU A 78 -17.84 -3.52 15.49
C GLU A 78 -16.72 -4.48 15.90
N ALA A 79 -16.63 -5.65 15.26
CA ALA A 79 -15.57 -6.62 15.53
C ALA A 79 -14.17 -6.09 15.14
N LEU A 80 -14.04 -5.43 13.97
CA LEU A 80 -12.80 -4.77 13.55
C LEU A 80 -12.43 -3.64 14.53
N ALA A 81 -13.40 -2.82 14.95
CA ALA A 81 -13.18 -1.75 15.90
C ALA A 81 -12.68 -2.28 17.27
N ALA A 82 -13.25 -3.39 17.75
CA ALA A 82 -12.79 -4.06 18.97
C ALA A 82 -11.35 -4.59 18.82
N GLY A 83 -11.01 -5.19 17.68
CA GLY A 83 -9.64 -5.64 17.38
C GLY A 83 -8.64 -4.47 17.40
N VAL A 84 -9.00 -3.34 16.79
CA VAL A 84 -8.18 -2.11 16.81
C VAL A 84 -8.00 -1.57 18.23
N GLN A 85 -9.05 -1.56 19.05
CA GLN A 85 -8.97 -1.13 20.46
C GLN A 85 -8.07 -2.04 21.31
N ARG A 86 -7.97 -3.32 20.96
CA ARG A 86 -7.04 -4.29 21.59
C ARG A 86 -5.58 -4.13 21.15
N GLY A 87 -5.29 -3.13 20.32
CA GLY A 87 -3.92 -2.84 19.86
C GLY A 87 -3.57 -3.45 18.51
N PHE A 88 -4.54 -3.94 17.73
CA PHE A 88 -4.32 -4.39 16.34
C PHE A 88 -4.72 -3.29 15.35
N GLY A 89 -3.97 -2.20 15.31
CA GLY A 89 -4.23 -1.06 14.42
C GLY A 89 -4.16 -1.41 12.94
N CYS A 90 -3.44 -2.46 12.56
CA CYS A 90 -3.40 -2.98 11.19
C CYS A 90 -4.77 -3.47 10.67
N LEU A 91 -5.72 -3.78 11.54
CA LEU A 91 -7.06 -4.23 11.13
C LEU A 91 -7.95 -3.08 10.65
N ARG A 92 -7.53 -1.82 10.82
CA ARG A 92 -8.31 -0.66 10.36
C ARG A 92 -8.61 -0.83 8.87
N PRO A 93 -9.89 -0.89 8.46
CA PRO A 93 -10.21 -1.03 7.05
C PRO A 93 -9.88 0.26 6.30
N GLY A 94 -9.62 0.17 5.00
CA GLY A 94 -9.25 1.34 4.21
C GLY A 94 -8.92 1.03 2.75
N TRP A 95 -8.44 2.04 2.05
CA TRP A 95 -8.06 1.97 0.65
C TRP A 95 -6.86 2.86 0.37
N VAL A 96 -6.29 2.75 -0.82
CA VAL A 96 -5.25 3.64 -1.32
C VAL A 96 -5.92 4.82 -2.01
N ARG A 97 -5.59 6.03 -1.59
CA ARG A 97 -6.05 7.28 -2.19
C ARG A 97 -4.90 7.99 -2.87
N PHE A 98 -5.11 8.37 -4.12
CA PHE A 98 -4.19 9.23 -4.87
C PHE A 98 -4.96 10.25 -5.70
N ASN A 99 -4.25 11.27 -6.18
CA ASN A 99 -4.81 12.29 -7.05
C ASN A 99 -3.92 12.48 -8.28
N LEU A 100 -4.54 12.67 -9.44
CA LEU A 100 -3.84 13.16 -10.62
C LEU A 100 -4.01 14.68 -10.64
N HIS A 101 -2.94 15.41 -10.39
CA HIS A 101 -3.00 16.87 -10.36
C HIS A 101 -3.18 17.41 -11.78
N TRP A 102 -3.83 18.57 -11.94
CA TRP A 102 -4.07 19.18 -13.25
C TRP A 102 -2.78 19.66 -13.95
N LEU A 103 -1.68 19.75 -13.20
CA LEU A 103 -0.35 20.04 -13.73
C LEU A 103 0.37 18.79 -14.25
N CYS A 104 -0.14 17.59 -13.97
CA CYS A 104 0.49 16.37 -14.46
C CYS A 104 0.37 16.31 -15.98
N ASP A 105 1.49 16.07 -16.66
CA ASP A 105 1.47 15.78 -18.08
C ASP A 105 1.02 14.34 -18.37
N ASP A 106 0.76 14.03 -19.64
CA ASP A 106 0.29 12.69 -20.03
C ASP A 106 1.30 11.58 -19.68
N ARG A 107 2.60 11.89 -19.62
CA ARG A 107 3.66 10.92 -19.30
C ARG A 107 3.70 10.63 -17.80
N GLU A 108 3.52 11.66 -16.97
CA GLU A 108 3.41 11.51 -15.52
C GLU A 108 2.15 10.74 -15.15
N VAL A 109 1.03 11.02 -15.82
CA VAL A 109 -0.20 10.24 -15.64
C VAL A 109 0.02 8.78 -16.04
N ASP A 110 0.61 8.52 -17.22
CA ASP A 110 0.88 7.15 -17.67
C ASP A 110 1.84 6.40 -16.72
N TYR A 111 2.86 7.10 -16.20
CA TYR A 111 3.77 6.55 -15.19
C TYR A 111 3.02 6.10 -13.93
N ILE A 112 2.16 6.96 -13.37
CA ILE A 112 1.39 6.65 -12.16
C ILE A 112 0.44 5.47 -12.41
N LEU A 113 -0.27 5.46 -13.54
CA LEU A 113 -1.21 4.39 -13.88
C LEU A 113 -0.50 3.06 -14.12
N SER A 114 0.66 3.09 -14.77
CA SER A 114 1.49 1.91 -15.01
C SER A 114 2.06 1.35 -13.71
N ALA A 115 2.53 2.20 -12.80
CA ALA A 115 2.98 1.78 -11.47
C ALA A 115 1.86 1.08 -10.68
N MET A 116 0.63 1.62 -10.70
CA MET A 116 -0.52 0.98 -10.06
C MET A 116 -0.85 -0.38 -10.69
N ALA A 117 -0.80 -0.48 -12.02
CA ALA A 117 -1.04 -1.74 -12.70
C ALA A 117 0.01 -2.80 -12.35
N LEU A 118 1.29 -2.43 -12.29
CA LEU A 118 2.37 -3.33 -11.89
C LEU A 118 2.19 -3.82 -10.45
N VAL A 119 1.81 -2.93 -9.52
CA VAL A 119 1.54 -3.31 -8.13
C VAL A 119 0.31 -4.22 -8.02
N ALA A 120 -0.76 -3.95 -8.77
CA ALA A 120 -1.93 -4.83 -8.79
C ALA A 120 -1.59 -6.23 -9.31
N GLN A 121 -0.78 -6.31 -10.37
CA GLN A 121 -0.43 -7.56 -11.02
C GLN A 121 0.60 -8.40 -10.24
N TRP A 122 1.63 -7.77 -9.70
CA TRP A 122 2.80 -8.46 -9.16
C TRP A 122 3.11 -8.14 -7.70
N GLY A 123 2.42 -7.16 -7.10
CA GLY A 123 2.71 -6.68 -5.75
C GLY A 123 2.69 -7.77 -4.68
N VAL A 124 1.82 -8.77 -4.83
CA VAL A 124 1.73 -9.91 -3.89
C VAL A 124 3.07 -10.63 -3.68
N LYS A 125 3.90 -10.74 -4.73
CA LYS A 125 5.18 -11.46 -4.69
C LYS A 125 6.22 -10.81 -3.79
N LEU A 126 6.08 -9.51 -3.48
CA LEU A 126 6.99 -8.78 -2.61
C LEU A 126 6.49 -8.70 -1.17
N LEU A 127 5.34 -9.29 -0.81
CA LEU A 127 4.81 -9.24 0.56
C LEU A 127 5.83 -9.71 1.59
N ALA A 128 6.53 -10.81 1.30
CA ALA A 128 7.53 -11.36 2.20
C ALA A 128 8.74 -10.43 2.39
N SER A 129 9.02 -9.49 1.49
CA SER A 129 10.08 -8.48 1.67
C SER A 129 9.73 -7.39 2.69
N TYR A 130 8.50 -7.35 3.18
CA TYR A 130 8.03 -6.35 4.12
C TYR A 130 7.66 -6.97 5.47
N THR A 131 7.66 -6.13 6.50
CA THR A 131 7.15 -6.41 7.83
C THR A 131 5.95 -5.50 8.11
N LEU A 132 5.05 -5.98 8.95
CA LEU A 132 3.88 -5.26 9.41
C LEU A 132 3.98 -5.07 10.93
N ASP A 133 3.96 -3.82 11.38
CA ASP A 133 3.71 -3.53 12.78
C ASP A 133 2.20 -3.62 13.07
N LEU A 134 1.83 -4.58 13.92
CA LEU A 134 0.43 -4.85 14.26
C LEU A 134 -0.25 -3.68 14.96
N GLN A 135 0.51 -2.92 15.74
CA GLN A 135 -0.04 -1.85 16.55
C GLN A 135 -0.32 -0.60 15.72
N SER A 136 0.64 -0.17 14.90
CA SER A 136 0.48 1.02 14.06
C SER A 136 -0.17 0.74 12.70
N GLY A 137 -0.10 -0.50 12.20
CA GLY A 137 -0.46 -0.84 10.82
C GLY A 137 0.57 -0.37 9.79
N LEU A 138 1.77 0.04 10.23
CA LEU A 138 2.84 0.48 9.33
C LEU A 138 3.53 -0.71 8.68
N TRP A 139 3.83 -0.53 7.40
CA TRP A 139 4.59 -1.48 6.60
C TRP A 139 5.98 -0.93 6.33
N GLN A 140 7.00 -1.76 6.53
CA GLN A 140 8.40 -1.39 6.31
C GLN A 140 9.12 -2.48 5.55
N HIS A 141 10.03 -2.10 4.67
CA HIS A 141 10.88 -3.07 3.98
C HIS A 141 11.86 -3.68 4.99
N ARG A 142 12.12 -4.99 4.92
CA ARG A 142 12.97 -5.71 5.89
C ARG A 142 14.40 -5.18 5.96
N ASP A 143 14.94 -4.75 4.83
CA ASP A 143 16.28 -4.14 4.75
C ASP A 143 16.26 -2.62 4.90
N ALA A 144 15.11 -2.01 5.24
CA ALA A 144 15.08 -0.57 5.42
C ALA A 144 16.02 -0.17 6.58
N PRO A 145 16.91 0.82 6.40
CA PRO A 145 17.76 1.27 7.47
C PRO A 145 16.92 1.86 8.60
N ALA A 146 17.31 1.58 9.84
CA ALA A 146 16.67 2.17 11.01
C ALA A 146 16.80 3.69 10.91
N THR A 147 15.68 4.38 10.72
CA THR A 147 15.66 5.85 10.66
C THR A 147 15.55 6.39 12.08
N PRO A 148 16.56 7.12 12.58
CA PRO A 148 16.47 7.73 13.91
C PRO A 148 15.33 8.76 13.93
N PRO A 149 14.64 8.96 15.07
CA PRO A 149 13.60 9.96 15.18
C PRO A 149 14.18 11.34 14.86
N LEU A 150 13.63 11.97 13.82
CA LEU A 150 13.99 13.34 13.45
C LEU A 150 13.57 14.27 14.59
N ARG A 151 14.54 15.04 15.09
CA ARG A 151 14.31 16.11 16.06
C ARG A 151 14.20 17.43 15.30
N LEU A 152 13.38 18.34 15.81
CA LEU A 152 13.11 19.62 15.15
C LEU A 152 14.33 20.56 15.17
N ASP A 153 15.32 20.28 16.02
CA ASP A 153 16.61 20.97 16.08
C ASP A 153 17.49 20.74 14.83
N VAL A 154 17.20 19.72 14.01
CA VAL A 154 17.88 19.44 12.74
C VAL A 154 17.77 20.59 11.73
N PHE A 155 16.76 21.48 11.85
CA PHE A 155 16.64 22.68 11.02
C PHE A 155 17.55 23.84 11.45
N ALA A 156 18.11 23.79 12.66
CA ALA A 156 19.02 24.82 13.18
C ALA A 156 20.46 24.57 12.73
N ASP A 157 20.83 23.30 12.52
CA ASP A 157 22.09 22.95 11.87
C ASP A 157 21.93 23.15 10.37
N SER A 158 22.87 23.88 9.77
CA SER A 158 22.92 24.16 8.33
C SER A 158 22.86 22.82 7.58
N VAL A 159 21.68 22.49 7.05
CA VAL A 159 21.45 21.22 6.35
C VAL A 159 22.43 21.16 5.19
N LEU A 160 23.38 20.23 5.27
CA LEU A 160 24.14 19.78 4.11
C LEU A 160 23.10 19.43 3.05
N ILE A 161 22.96 20.27 2.03
CA ILE A 161 22.11 19.96 0.88
C ILE A 161 22.78 18.75 0.25
N PRO A 162 22.19 17.54 0.33
CA PRO A 162 22.78 16.38 -0.32
C PRO A 162 22.94 16.71 -1.80
N GLU A 163 24.04 16.27 -2.41
CA GLU A 163 24.22 16.47 -3.84
C GLU A 163 23.01 15.93 -4.61
N PRO A 164 22.53 16.64 -5.63
CA PRO A 164 21.38 16.19 -6.40
C PRO A 164 21.69 14.82 -6.99
N VAL A 165 20.99 13.80 -6.50
CA VAL A 165 21.07 12.44 -7.05
C VAL A 165 20.60 12.50 -8.49
N THR A 166 21.33 11.83 -9.40
CA THR A 166 20.91 11.66 -10.79
C THR A 166 19.51 11.07 -10.82
N ILE A 167 18.52 11.87 -11.25
CA ILE A 167 17.13 11.43 -11.32
C ILE A 167 17.02 10.46 -12.50
N ALA A 168 16.85 9.17 -12.19
CA ALA A 168 16.57 8.16 -13.21
C ALA A 168 15.34 8.56 -14.03
N LYS A 169 15.35 8.29 -15.33
CA LYS A 169 14.19 8.61 -16.17
C LYS A 169 13.01 7.72 -15.77
N PRO A 170 11.75 8.20 -15.82
CA PRO A 170 10.59 7.43 -15.36
C PRO A 170 10.47 6.02 -15.94
N HIS A 171 10.79 5.82 -17.22
CA HIS A 171 10.76 4.48 -17.84
C HIS A 171 11.79 3.50 -17.24
N GLN A 172 12.97 3.98 -16.86
CA GLN A 172 14.01 3.15 -16.24
C GLN A 172 13.58 2.70 -14.84
N VAL A 173 12.88 3.58 -14.13
CA VAL A 173 12.30 3.25 -12.83
C VAL A 173 11.19 2.21 -12.98
N LEU A 174 10.30 2.36 -13.97
CA LEU A 174 9.25 1.37 -14.25
C LEU A 174 9.83 0.01 -14.58
N GLU A 175 10.83 -0.07 -15.46
CA GLU A 175 11.47 -1.32 -15.87
C GLU A 175 12.14 -2.02 -14.68
N ALA A 176 12.96 -1.29 -13.91
CA ALA A 176 13.61 -1.85 -12.73
C ALA A 176 12.62 -2.29 -11.65
N ALA A 177 11.53 -1.53 -11.46
CA ALA A 177 10.47 -1.88 -10.51
C ALA A 177 9.69 -3.12 -10.98
N GLU A 178 9.39 -3.23 -12.28
CA GLU A 178 8.74 -4.41 -12.85
C GLU A 178 9.62 -5.67 -12.68
N ASP A 179 10.91 -5.58 -12.96
CA ASP A 179 11.85 -6.69 -12.76
C ASP A 179 11.90 -7.13 -11.30
N THR A 180 11.94 -6.17 -10.36
CA THR A 180 11.93 -6.44 -8.92
C THR A 180 10.63 -7.13 -8.49
N LEU A 181 9.48 -6.63 -8.96
CA LEU A 181 8.16 -7.19 -8.68
C LEU A 181 7.99 -8.60 -9.25
N ARG A 182 8.44 -8.83 -10.49
CA ARG A 182 8.37 -10.14 -11.17
C ARG A 182 9.24 -11.19 -10.49
N SER A 183 10.46 -10.79 -10.08
CA SER A 183 11.41 -11.62 -9.34
C SER A 183 10.86 -12.00 -7.95
N GLY A 184 10.08 -11.10 -7.35
CA GLY A 184 9.45 -11.31 -6.05
C GLY A 184 10.44 -11.23 -4.90
N ALA A 185 9.98 -11.60 -3.71
CA ALA A 185 10.80 -11.54 -2.52
C ALA A 185 11.99 -12.52 -2.60
N PRO A 186 13.21 -12.10 -2.22
CA PRO A 186 14.35 -13.00 -2.06
C PRO A 186 14.04 -14.15 -1.08
N GLN A 187 14.65 -15.32 -1.29
CA GLN A 187 14.44 -16.49 -0.43
C GLN A 187 14.65 -16.17 1.06
N ARG A 188 15.71 -15.41 1.40
CA ARG A 188 15.95 -14.96 2.78
C ARG A 188 14.76 -14.24 3.41
N HIS A 189 14.04 -13.42 2.65
CA HIS A 189 12.88 -12.68 3.16
C HIS A 189 11.68 -13.59 3.38
N ARG A 190 11.47 -14.57 2.49
CA ARG A 190 10.42 -15.59 2.63
C ARG A 190 10.62 -16.39 3.90
N GLU A 191 11.82 -16.94 4.11
CA GLU A 191 12.17 -17.70 5.32
C GLU A 191 11.99 -16.85 6.60
N GLN A 192 12.45 -15.59 6.59
CA GLN A 192 12.25 -14.65 7.70
C GLN A 192 10.78 -14.30 7.95
N SER A 193 9.94 -14.26 6.90
CA SER A 193 8.51 -13.98 7.06
C SER A 193 7.79 -15.13 7.75
N VAL A 194 8.12 -16.36 7.38
CA VAL A 194 7.58 -17.58 7.99
C VAL A 194 8.06 -17.73 9.44
N ASP A 195 9.36 -17.55 9.70
CA ASP A 195 9.92 -17.57 11.06
C ASP A 195 9.28 -16.49 11.96
N HIS A 196 9.10 -15.28 11.45
CA HIS A 196 8.43 -14.21 12.20
C HIS A 196 6.99 -14.58 12.58
N PHE A 197 6.24 -15.15 11.65
CA PHE A 197 4.87 -15.61 11.91
C PHE A 197 4.82 -16.71 12.98
N HIS A 198 5.73 -17.68 12.93
CA HIS A 198 5.79 -18.74 13.94
C HIS A 198 6.20 -18.26 15.33
N ARG A 199 7.08 -17.24 15.42
CA ARG A 199 7.51 -16.66 16.70
C ARG A 199 6.44 -15.83 17.38
N ALA A 200 5.63 -15.12 16.59
CA ALA A 200 4.60 -14.21 17.10
C ALA A 200 3.27 -14.42 16.35
N PRO A 201 2.61 -15.58 16.53
CA PRO A 201 1.35 -15.86 15.87
C PRO A 201 0.26 -14.90 16.38
N TRP A 202 -0.66 -14.56 15.49
CA TRP A 202 -1.81 -13.75 15.86
C TRP A 202 -2.79 -14.58 16.71
N PRO A 203 -3.51 -13.98 17.66
CA PRO A 203 -4.65 -14.65 18.29
C PRO A 203 -5.69 -15.06 17.24
N ALA A 204 -6.25 -16.27 17.35
CA ALA A 204 -7.19 -16.83 16.36
C ALA A 204 -8.39 -15.90 16.06
N GLU A 205 -8.90 -15.21 17.07
CA GLU A 205 -9.97 -14.22 16.91
C GLU A 205 -9.57 -13.08 15.97
N ILE A 206 -8.34 -12.59 16.08
CA ILE A 206 -7.80 -11.50 15.26
C ILE A 206 -7.48 -12.00 13.86
N GLU A 207 -6.98 -13.23 13.73
CA GLU A 207 -6.76 -13.87 12.43
C GLU A 207 -8.06 -13.98 11.63
N SER A 208 -9.17 -14.34 12.27
CA SER A 208 -10.49 -14.39 11.62
C SER A 208 -11.00 -13.03 11.11
N LEU A 209 -10.48 -11.93 11.66
CA LEU A 209 -10.83 -10.56 11.27
C LEU A 209 -9.89 -9.99 10.21
N CYS A 210 -8.77 -10.65 9.92
CA CYS A 210 -7.80 -10.21 8.93
C CYS A 210 -8.45 -10.17 7.55
N TRP A 211 -8.47 -9.00 6.93
CA TRP A 211 -9.10 -8.77 5.63
C TRP A 211 -8.09 -8.67 4.47
N PHE A 212 -6.79 -8.80 4.76
CA PHE A 212 -5.70 -8.65 3.81
C PHE A 212 -4.67 -9.78 3.95
N LEU A 213 -3.80 -9.91 2.94
CA LEU A 213 -2.69 -10.86 2.89
C LEU A 213 -1.52 -10.44 3.78
N ARG A 214 -1.03 -11.39 4.56
CA ARG A 214 0.10 -11.22 5.48
C ARG A 214 1.43 -11.44 4.77
N PRO A 215 2.55 -10.96 5.34
CA PRO A 215 3.87 -11.09 4.70
C PRO A 215 4.25 -12.51 4.27
N HIS A 216 3.87 -13.54 5.04
CA HIS A 216 4.20 -14.94 4.75
C HIS A 216 3.23 -15.63 3.77
N GLU A 217 2.19 -14.94 3.31
CA GLU A 217 1.15 -15.48 2.42
C GLU A 217 1.33 -15.06 0.95
N GLY A 218 2.48 -14.45 0.62
CA GLY A 218 2.78 -13.92 -0.70
C GLY A 218 3.39 -14.89 -1.71
N ASP A 219 3.60 -16.15 -1.33
CA ASP A 219 4.20 -17.21 -2.14
C ASP A 219 3.16 -18.16 -2.76
#